data_AF-A0A835ZGY9-F1
#
_entry.id   AF-A0A835ZGY9-F1
#
_cell.length_a   1.000
_cell.length_b   1.000
_cell.length_c   1.000
_cell.angle_alpha   90.00
_cell.angle_beta   90.00
_cell.angle_gamma   90.00
#
_symmetry.space_group_name_H-M   'P 1'
#
loop_
_entity.id
_entity.type
_entity.pdbx_description
1 polymer ?
#
loop_
_entity_poly.entity_id
_entity_poly.type
_entity_poly.pdbx_seq_one_letter_code
_entity_poly.pdbx_strand_id
1 'polypeptide(L)'
;MKGMLKKMSTELRFDRWRPRFFVLEGQQLLRYHKKAHSLTSKGVKSLSITAGALVWLTAQGRHFCVRDEFGVTWQLKAPDTNTARLWMTAINAIISALYSELHETPADDFWQARGAEPLHAFYRTSAAASAAAAAAAAAAAAPQWIRTYPAADAPRTGEAVFPGEVVEVEQRLTAADGAVYLRAADERGWLVLRADKASSGA
;
A
#
# COMPACT_ATOMS: atom_id res chain seq x y z
N MET A 1 17.01 2.28 -5.98
CA MET A 1 17.05 0.79 -5.98
C MET A 1 17.22 0.28 -7.41
N LYS A 2 17.91 -0.84 -7.68
CA LYS A 2 18.06 -1.39 -9.04
C LYS A 2 18.02 -2.92 -9.06
N GLY A 3 17.48 -3.53 -10.10
CA GLY A 3 17.38 -4.98 -10.18
C GLY A 3 16.56 -5.51 -11.35
N MET A 4 16.61 -6.83 -11.55
CA MET A 4 15.83 -7.53 -12.57
C MET A 4 14.45 -7.88 -12.05
N LEU A 5 13.41 -7.45 -12.78
CA LEU A 5 12.02 -7.86 -12.55
C LEU A 5 11.42 -8.36 -13.87
N LYS A 6 10.30 -9.06 -13.81
CA LYS A 6 9.49 -9.34 -15.00
C LYS A 6 8.33 -8.35 -15.04
N LYS A 7 8.06 -7.75 -16.22
CA LYS A 7 6.87 -6.91 -16.45
C LYS A 7 5.85 -7.68 -17.27
N MET A 8 4.58 -7.56 -16.92
CA MET A 8 3.49 -8.04 -17.76
C MET A 8 3.31 -7.12 -18.98
N SER A 9 3.27 -7.72 -20.17
CA SER A 9 3.09 -6.98 -21.42
C SER A 9 1.60 -6.76 -21.69
N THR A 10 1.12 -5.53 -21.52
CA THR A 10 -0.28 -5.15 -21.84
C THR A 10 -0.51 -4.95 -23.34
N GLU A 11 0.56 -4.78 -24.13
CA GLU A 11 0.50 -4.48 -25.58
C GLU A 11 0.21 -5.71 -26.46
N LEU A 12 0.19 -6.93 -25.89
CA LEU A 12 0.04 -8.17 -26.66
C LEU A 12 -1.26 -8.86 -26.24
N ARG A 13 -1.95 -9.51 -27.18
CA ARG A 13 -3.14 -10.35 -26.92
C ARG A 13 -2.87 -11.54 -25.96
N PHE A 14 -1.64 -11.68 -25.47
CA PHE A 14 -1.23 -12.74 -24.56
C PHE A 14 -0.43 -12.17 -23.39
N ASP A 15 -0.84 -12.54 -22.20
CA ASP A 15 -0.21 -12.17 -20.93
C ASP A 15 1.15 -12.85 -20.76
N ARG A 16 2.18 -12.21 -21.33
CA ARG A 16 3.57 -12.71 -21.24
C ARG A 16 4.41 -11.84 -20.33
N TRP A 17 4.94 -12.47 -19.28
CA TRP A 17 5.96 -11.89 -18.40
C TRP A 17 7.30 -11.78 -19.12
N ARG A 18 7.83 -10.57 -19.26
CA ARG A 18 9.13 -10.31 -19.91
C ARG A 18 10.14 -9.77 -18.89
N PRO A 19 11.34 -10.40 -18.76
CA PRO A 19 12.38 -9.87 -17.89
C PRO A 19 12.90 -8.52 -18.40
N ARG A 20 13.03 -7.56 -17.50
CA ARG A 20 13.49 -6.19 -17.73
C ARG A 20 14.35 -5.76 -16.55
N PHE A 21 15.28 -4.86 -16.81
CA PHE A 21 16.05 -4.22 -15.76
C PHE A 21 15.33 -2.95 -15.33
N PHE A 22 15.13 -2.79 -14.03
CA PHE A 22 14.44 -1.65 -13.44
C PHE A 22 15.39 -0.86 -12.56
N VAL A 23 15.22 0.45 -12.57
CA VAL A 23 15.91 1.40 -11.69
C VAL A 23 14.85 2.32 -11.09
N LEU A 24 14.87 2.41 -9.78
CA LEU A 24 14.13 3.39 -9.01
C LEU A 24 15.08 4.53 -8.66
N GLU A 25 14.86 5.68 -9.27
CA GLU A 25 15.70 6.88 -9.20
C GLU A 25 14.82 8.11 -8.98
N GLY A 26 14.99 8.78 -7.83
CA GLY A 26 14.13 9.88 -7.41
C GLY A 26 12.65 9.48 -7.46
N GLN A 27 11.85 10.26 -8.18
CA GLN A 27 10.41 10.07 -8.35
C GLN A 27 10.06 9.23 -9.59
N GLN A 28 11.01 8.45 -10.14
CA GLN A 28 10.79 7.69 -11.37
C GLN A 28 11.15 6.22 -11.22
N LEU A 29 10.26 5.36 -11.71
CA LEU A 29 10.53 3.95 -11.94
C LEU A 29 10.88 3.74 -13.42
N LEU A 30 12.17 3.60 -13.70
CA LEU A 30 12.72 3.43 -15.04
C LEU A 30 12.78 1.96 -15.43
N ARG A 31 12.41 1.66 -16.67
CA ARG A 31 12.43 0.31 -17.26
C ARG A 31 13.31 0.30 -18.50
N TYR A 32 14.37 -0.51 -18.44
CA TYR A 32 15.30 -0.74 -19.53
C TYR A 32 15.00 -2.03 -20.29
N HIS A 33 15.32 -2.05 -21.57
CA HIS A 33 15.21 -3.26 -22.38
C HIS A 33 16.29 -4.28 -21.98
N LYS A 34 15.98 -5.59 -21.99
CA LYS A 34 16.91 -6.66 -21.51
C LYS A 34 18.30 -6.60 -22.16
N LYS A 35 18.37 -6.19 -23.44
CA LYS A 35 19.63 -6.12 -24.21
C LYS A 35 20.41 -4.82 -23.99
N ALA A 36 19.82 -3.82 -23.35
CA ALA A 36 20.46 -2.57 -23.01
C ALA A 36 21.03 -2.69 -21.59
N HIS A 37 22.13 -3.44 -21.45
CA HIS A 37 22.96 -3.37 -20.24
C HIS A 37 23.74 -2.04 -20.19
N SER A 38 23.80 -1.31 -21.30
CA SER A 38 24.32 0.05 -21.35
C SER A 38 23.19 1.06 -21.12
N LEU A 39 23.50 2.08 -20.33
CA LEU A 39 22.66 3.25 -20.03
C LEU A 39 22.33 4.10 -21.28
N THR A 40 22.52 3.58 -22.49
CA THR A 40 22.10 4.27 -23.71
C THR A 40 20.60 4.46 -23.67
N SER A 41 20.16 5.72 -23.73
CA SER A 41 18.80 6.20 -23.53
C SER A 41 17.73 5.62 -24.46
N LYS A 42 18.10 4.84 -25.49
CA LYS A 42 17.15 4.27 -26.45
C LYS A 42 16.27 3.20 -25.80
N GLY A 43 14.99 3.53 -25.64
CA GLY A 43 13.95 2.59 -25.24
C GLY A 43 13.67 2.50 -23.73
N VAL A 44 14.13 3.48 -22.95
CA VAL A 44 13.73 3.63 -21.55
C VAL A 44 12.26 4.05 -21.50
N LYS A 45 11.42 3.28 -20.82
CA LYS A 45 10.10 3.76 -20.40
C LYS A 45 10.18 4.12 -18.93
N SER A 46 9.60 5.24 -18.54
CA SER A 46 9.47 5.65 -17.14
C SER A 46 8.02 5.52 -16.68
N LEU A 47 7.84 5.37 -15.38
CA LEU A 47 6.58 5.56 -14.68
C LEU A 47 6.85 6.56 -13.56
N SER A 48 6.06 7.64 -13.53
CA SER A 48 6.19 8.68 -12.51
C SER A 48 5.61 8.17 -11.19
N ILE A 49 6.33 8.38 -10.10
CA ILE A 49 5.88 8.09 -8.75
C ILE A 49 5.52 9.43 -8.13
N THR A 50 4.22 9.66 -7.92
CA THR A 50 3.70 10.88 -7.28
C THR A 50 3.17 10.54 -5.89
N ALA A 51 2.78 11.56 -5.11
CA ALA A 51 2.15 11.36 -3.81
C ALA A 51 0.86 10.52 -3.87
N GLY A 52 0.14 10.57 -5.01
CA GLY A 52 -1.07 9.77 -5.25
C GLY A 52 -0.82 8.39 -5.86
N ALA A 53 0.44 7.99 -6.08
CA ALA A 53 0.75 6.66 -6.63
C ALA A 53 0.38 5.56 -5.63
N LEU A 54 0.09 4.37 -6.16
CA LEU A 54 -0.32 3.20 -5.40
C LEU A 54 0.57 2.01 -5.71
N VAL A 55 0.98 1.30 -4.66
CA VAL A 55 1.70 0.04 -4.76
C VAL A 55 0.99 -1.02 -3.94
N TRP A 56 0.79 -2.21 -4.50
CA TRP A 56 0.17 -3.31 -3.78
C TRP A 56 0.67 -4.68 -4.24
N LEU A 57 0.68 -5.63 -3.31
CA LEU A 57 0.97 -7.03 -3.59
C LEU A 57 -0.26 -7.69 -4.23
N THR A 58 -0.06 -8.63 -5.15
CA THR A 58 -1.15 -9.49 -5.62
C THR A 58 -1.18 -10.80 -4.83
N ALA A 59 -2.24 -11.59 -4.99
CA ALA A 59 -2.43 -12.87 -4.28
C ALA A 59 -1.28 -13.87 -4.44
N GLN A 60 -0.44 -13.71 -5.48
CA GLN A 60 0.66 -14.63 -5.77
C GLN A 60 1.97 -14.30 -5.02
N GLY A 61 1.97 -13.30 -4.12
CA GLY A 61 3.03 -12.99 -3.15
C GLY A 61 4.35 -12.45 -3.72
N ARG A 62 4.70 -12.82 -4.95
CA ARG A 62 5.89 -12.39 -5.70
C ARG A 62 5.57 -11.37 -6.78
N HIS A 63 4.30 -11.02 -6.89
CA HIS A 63 3.73 -10.14 -7.90
C HIS A 63 3.23 -8.90 -7.19
N PHE A 64 3.50 -7.76 -7.76
CA PHE A 64 3.03 -6.48 -7.25
C PHE A 64 2.72 -5.55 -8.41
N CYS A 65 1.88 -4.57 -8.15
CA CYS A 65 1.49 -3.56 -9.11
C CYS A 65 1.92 -2.20 -8.60
N VAL A 66 2.35 -1.35 -9.53
CA VAL A 66 2.58 0.07 -9.30
C VAL A 66 1.65 0.83 -10.25
N ARG A 67 0.85 1.73 -9.72
CA ARG A 67 -0.06 2.58 -10.48
C ARG A 67 0.23 4.03 -10.15
N ASP A 68 0.42 4.87 -11.16
CA ASP A 68 0.53 6.30 -10.95
C ASP A 68 -0.86 6.95 -10.77
N GLU A 69 -0.87 8.25 -10.45
CA GLU A 69 -2.11 9.02 -10.27
C GLU A 69 -2.98 9.10 -11.55
N PHE A 70 -2.37 8.99 -12.73
CA PHE A 70 -3.05 9.01 -14.02
C PHE A 70 -3.62 7.64 -14.43
N GLY A 71 -3.41 6.60 -13.61
CA GLY A 71 -3.92 5.26 -13.84
C GLY A 71 -3.03 4.35 -14.66
N VAL A 72 -1.84 4.79 -15.07
CA VAL A 72 -0.86 3.94 -15.74
C VAL A 72 -0.39 2.88 -14.75
N THR A 73 -0.68 1.62 -15.06
CA THR A 73 -0.38 0.49 -14.18
C THR A 73 0.73 -0.39 -14.75
N TRP A 74 1.74 -0.66 -13.94
CA TRP A 74 2.79 -1.64 -14.22
C TRP A 74 2.63 -2.84 -13.30
N GLN A 75 2.30 -4.00 -13.89
CA GLN A 75 2.31 -5.28 -13.17
C GLN A 75 3.70 -5.89 -13.24
N LEU A 76 4.30 -6.14 -12.08
CA LEU A 76 5.67 -6.54 -11.88
C LEU A 76 5.74 -7.86 -11.12
N LYS A 77 6.75 -8.65 -11.43
CA LYS A 77 7.04 -9.93 -10.78
C LYS A 77 8.51 -9.97 -10.38
N ALA A 78 8.74 -10.11 -9.08
CA ALA A 78 10.05 -10.31 -8.48
C ALA A 78 10.47 -11.80 -8.54
N PRO A 79 11.76 -12.10 -8.32
CA PRO A 79 12.24 -13.49 -8.19
C PRO A 79 11.57 -14.23 -7.01
N ASP A 80 11.42 -13.52 -5.89
CA ASP A 80 10.90 -14.03 -4.62
C ASP A 80 10.08 -12.93 -3.89
N THR A 81 9.40 -13.33 -2.81
CA THR A 81 8.49 -12.47 -2.05
C THR A 81 9.23 -11.38 -1.30
N ASN A 82 10.44 -11.67 -0.79
CA ASN A 82 11.24 -10.70 -0.08
C ASN A 82 11.70 -9.58 -1.02
N THR A 83 12.17 -9.94 -2.22
CA THR A 83 12.52 -8.97 -3.25
C THR A 83 11.30 -8.12 -3.65
N ALA A 84 10.11 -8.71 -3.79
CA ALA A 84 8.88 -7.93 -4.04
C ALA A 84 8.63 -6.89 -2.93
N ARG A 85 8.71 -7.31 -1.67
CA ARG A 85 8.55 -6.42 -0.51
C ARG A 85 9.57 -5.28 -0.50
N LEU A 86 10.86 -5.58 -0.71
CA LEU A 86 11.91 -4.55 -0.77
C LEU A 86 11.62 -3.48 -1.84
N TRP A 87 11.14 -3.89 -3.02
CA TRP A 87 10.73 -2.95 -4.06
C TRP A 87 9.54 -2.11 -3.63
N MET A 88 8.51 -2.74 -3.05
CA MET A 88 7.33 -2.03 -2.57
C MET A 88 7.68 -1.02 -1.48
N THR A 89 8.46 -1.43 -0.46
CA THR A 89 8.94 -0.55 0.61
C THR A 89 9.70 0.64 0.05
N ALA A 90 10.63 0.43 -0.90
CA ALA A 90 11.39 1.52 -1.50
C ALA A 90 10.51 2.50 -2.27
N ILE A 91 9.50 2.02 -2.99
CA ILE A 91 8.55 2.89 -3.73
C ILE A 91 7.64 3.63 -2.74
N ASN A 92 7.10 2.95 -1.73
CA ASN A 92 6.24 3.55 -0.72
C ASN A 92 6.97 4.60 0.12
N ALA A 93 8.27 4.43 0.38
CA ALA A 93 9.09 5.46 1.02
C ALA A 93 9.13 6.75 0.20
N ILE A 94 9.25 6.67 -1.13
CA ILE A 94 9.20 7.84 -2.02
C ILE A 94 7.81 8.46 -2.00
N ILE A 95 6.75 7.65 -2.12
CA ILE A 95 5.36 8.14 -2.08
C ILE A 95 5.08 8.87 -0.77
N SER A 96 5.50 8.31 0.37
CA SER A 96 5.34 8.90 1.69
C SER A 96 6.11 10.20 1.83
N ALA A 97 7.35 10.27 1.34
CA ALA A 97 8.12 11.51 1.35
C ALA A 97 7.44 12.62 0.51
N LEU A 98 6.95 12.28 -0.69
CA LEU A 98 6.24 13.22 -1.56
C LEU A 98 4.92 13.70 -0.96
N TYR A 99 4.18 12.80 -0.31
CA TYR A 99 2.95 13.18 0.38
C TYR A 99 3.25 14.08 1.57
N SER A 100 4.30 13.78 2.34
CA SER A 100 4.74 14.63 3.45
C SER A 100 5.05 16.06 3.00
N GLU A 101 5.79 16.18 1.89
CA GLU A 101 6.13 17.45 1.28
C GLU A 101 4.88 18.20 0.78
N LEU A 102 3.97 17.50 0.10
CA LEU A 102 2.76 18.09 -0.46
C LEU A 102 1.76 18.59 0.60
N HIS A 103 1.65 17.87 1.71
CA HIS A 103 0.65 18.13 2.76
C HIS A 103 1.25 18.74 4.03
N GLU A 104 2.53 19.15 4.00
CA GLU A 104 3.27 19.66 5.16
C GLU A 104 3.10 18.77 6.39
N THR A 105 3.20 17.45 6.18
CA THR A 105 2.76 16.51 7.21
C THR A 105 3.69 16.60 8.41
N PRO A 106 3.15 16.88 9.60
CA PRO A 106 3.96 17.18 10.76
C PRO A 106 4.58 15.91 11.37
N ALA A 107 5.58 16.10 12.22
CA ALA A 107 6.32 15.02 12.87
C ALA A 107 5.41 14.12 13.73
N ASP A 108 5.85 12.90 14.04
CA ASP A 108 5.01 11.86 14.66
C ASP A 108 4.42 12.25 16.03
N ASP A 109 5.10 13.13 16.76
CA ASP A 109 4.65 13.72 18.02
C ASP A 109 3.47 14.70 17.84
N PHE A 110 3.25 15.21 16.63
CA PHE A 110 2.14 16.09 16.32
C PHE A 110 0.78 15.47 16.60
N TRP A 111 0.62 14.17 16.35
CA TRP A 111 -0.67 13.53 16.55
C TRP A 111 -1.02 13.44 18.04
N GLN A 112 -0.02 13.30 18.92
CA GLN A 112 -0.24 13.39 20.37
C GLN A 112 -0.75 14.79 20.75
N ALA A 113 -0.20 15.85 20.17
CA ALA A 113 -0.66 17.22 20.39
C ALA A 113 -2.09 17.46 19.86
N ARG A 114 -2.58 16.65 18.92
CA ARG A 114 -3.94 16.70 18.36
C ARG A 114 -4.94 15.79 19.07
N GLY A 115 -4.57 15.24 20.22
CA GLY A 115 -5.46 14.37 21.01
C GLY A 115 -5.48 12.92 20.51
N ALA A 116 -4.40 12.45 19.86
CA ALA A 116 -4.21 11.01 19.72
C ALA A 116 -4.00 10.41 21.12
N GLU A 117 -4.92 9.54 21.51
CA GLU A 117 -4.88 8.87 22.80
C GLU A 117 -4.00 7.62 22.68
N PRO A 118 -3.03 7.40 23.60
CA PRO A 118 -2.33 6.15 23.67
C PRO A 118 -3.34 5.04 23.97
N LEU A 119 -3.34 4.01 23.14
CA LEU A 119 -4.28 2.90 23.19
C LEU A 119 -3.50 1.62 22.94
N HIS A 120 -3.02 0.95 23.98
CA HIS A 120 -2.47 -0.40 23.87
C HIS A 120 -3.61 -1.43 23.89
N ALA A 121 -4.14 -1.75 22.72
CA ALA A 121 -5.27 -2.66 22.59
C ALA A 121 -5.12 -3.55 21.36
N PHE A 122 -5.82 -4.68 21.37
CA PHE A 122 -5.93 -5.53 20.19
C PHE A 122 -7.22 -5.20 19.43
N TYR A 123 -7.06 -4.73 18.19
CA TYR A 123 -8.16 -4.50 17.27
C TYR A 123 -8.37 -5.72 16.37
N ARG A 124 -9.54 -6.34 16.46
CA ARG A 124 -9.97 -7.36 15.49
C ARG A 124 -10.77 -6.66 14.40
N THR A 125 -10.32 -6.75 13.16
CA THR A 125 -11.13 -6.28 12.03
C THR A 125 -12.44 -7.05 11.98
N SER A 126 -13.56 -6.37 11.72
CA SER A 126 -14.88 -7.00 11.82
C SER A 126 -14.96 -8.24 10.93
N ALA A 127 -15.13 -9.39 11.59
CA ALA A 127 -15.45 -10.64 10.91
C ALA A 127 -16.91 -10.57 10.46
N ALA A 128 -17.25 -11.24 9.35
CA ALA A 128 -18.66 -11.40 9.00
C ALA A 128 -19.41 -12.08 10.16
N ALA A 129 -20.67 -11.68 10.37
CA ALA A 129 -21.46 -11.88 11.59
C ALA A 129 -21.72 -13.34 12.06
N SER A 130 -21.12 -14.37 11.46
CA SER A 130 -21.12 -15.74 12.00
C SER A 130 -19.86 -16.51 11.59
N ALA A 131 -19.36 -17.43 12.42
CA ALA A 131 -18.14 -18.19 12.14
C ALA A 131 -18.19 -19.02 10.83
N ALA A 132 -19.37 -19.51 10.45
CA ALA A 132 -19.58 -20.24 9.20
C ALA A 132 -19.71 -19.31 7.99
N ALA A 133 -20.38 -18.15 8.14
CA ALA A 133 -20.37 -17.12 7.11
C ALA A 133 -19.00 -16.44 7.00
N ALA A 134 -18.20 -16.43 8.07
CA ALA A 134 -16.91 -15.77 8.14
C ALA A 134 -15.87 -16.41 7.21
N ALA A 135 -15.86 -17.72 7.00
CA ALA A 135 -14.91 -18.33 6.07
C ALA A 135 -15.22 -17.94 4.61
N ALA A 136 -16.49 -18.04 4.20
CA ALA A 136 -16.92 -17.68 2.84
C ALA A 136 -16.90 -16.17 2.60
N ALA A 137 -17.31 -15.39 3.60
CA ALA A 137 -17.30 -13.93 3.54
C ALA A 137 -15.89 -13.36 3.71
N ALA A 138 -14.98 -13.96 4.49
CA ALA A 138 -13.58 -13.52 4.55
C ALA A 138 -12.87 -13.73 3.21
N ALA A 139 -13.24 -14.78 2.45
CA ALA A 139 -12.76 -14.95 1.08
C ALA A 139 -13.30 -13.86 0.12
N ALA A 140 -14.46 -13.28 0.42
CA ALA A 140 -15.12 -12.26 -0.42
C ALA A 140 -14.94 -10.82 0.06
N ALA A 141 -14.61 -10.61 1.33
CA ALA A 141 -14.59 -9.30 1.96
C ALA A 141 -13.29 -8.58 1.61
N ALA A 142 -13.44 -7.36 1.10
CA ALA A 142 -12.32 -6.54 0.68
C ALA A 142 -11.40 -6.23 1.88
N PRO A 143 -10.09 -6.41 1.74
CA PRO A 143 -9.15 -6.14 2.82
C PRO A 143 -9.16 -4.67 3.19
N GLN A 144 -8.85 -4.38 4.44
CA GLN A 144 -8.71 -3.01 4.91
C GLN A 144 -7.28 -2.53 4.71
N TRP A 145 -7.09 -1.59 3.78
CA TRP A 145 -5.78 -1.01 3.50
C TRP A 145 -5.27 -0.17 4.68
N ILE A 146 -4.00 -0.36 5.01
CA ILE A 146 -3.27 0.46 5.98
C ILE A 146 -2.77 1.72 5.26
N ARG A 147 -2.84 2.86 5.95
CA ARG A 147 -2.48 4.18 5.41
C ARG A 147 -1.26 4.74 6.11
N THR A 148 -0.54 5.60 5.40
CA THR A 148 0.63 6.32 5.96
C THR A 148 0.22 7.34 7.02
N TYR A 149 -0.97 7.93 6.92
CA TYR A 149 -1.49 8.97 7.85
C TYR A 149 -2.95 8.71 8.20
N PRO A 150 -3.47 9.30 9.30
CA PRO A 150 -4.86 9.19 9.71
C PRO A 150 -5.77 10.11 8.89
N ALA A 151 -5.76 9.95 7.57
CA ALA A 151 -6.59 10.70 6.64
C ALA A 151 -7.20 9.77 5.57
N ALA A 152 -8.36 10.13 5.03
CA ALA A 152 -9.10 9.30 4.07
C ALA A 152 -8.42 9.21 2.69
N ASP A 153 -7.61 10.21 2.35
CA ASP A 153 -6.85 10.32 1.11
C ASP A 153 -5.37 9.94 1.27
N ALA A 154 -4.92 9.70 2.51
CA ALA A 154 -3.54 9.31 2.80
C ALA A 154 -3.10 8.09 1.98
N PRO A 155 -1.86 8.09 1.44
CA PRO A 155 -1.32 7.00 0.65
C PRO A 155 -1.39 5.69 1.41
N ARG A 156 -1.72 4.63 0.68
CA ARG A 156 -1.71 3.28 1.24
C ARG A 156 -0.26 2.82 1.40
N THR A 157 0.03 2.10 2.48
CA THR A 157 1.35 1.50 2.70
C THR A 157 1.58 0.26 1.84
N GLY A 158 0.59 -0.15 1.04
CA GLY A 158 0.59 -1.40 0.27
C GLY A 158 0.32 -2.64 1.12
N GLU A 159 0.24 -2.47 2.43
CA GLU A 159 -0.19 -3.49 3.38
C GLU A 159 -1.67 -3.36 3.70
N ALA A 160 -2.28 -4.46 4.08
CA ALA A 160 -3.68 -4.52 4.40
C ALA A 160 -3.93 -5.54 5.51
N VAL A 161 -4.99 -5.31 6.25
CA VAL A 161 -5.49 -6.20 7.30
C VAL A 161 -6.70 -6.92 6.75
N PHE A 162 -6.70 -8.25 6.86
CA PHE A 162 -7.78 -9.08 6.35
C PHE A 162 -8.89 -9.22 7.41
N PRO A 163 -10.17 -9.35 6.99
CA PRO A 163 -11.27 -9.56 7.92
C PRO A 163 -11.02 -10.71 8.90
N GLY A 164 -11.17 -10.42 10.20
CA GLY A 164 -10.93 -11.35 11.30
C GLY A 164 -9.48 -11.38 11.81
N GLU A 165 -8.53 -10.74 11.11
CA GLU A 165 -7.16 -10.52 11.58
C GLU A 165 -7.18 -9.60 12.82
N VAL A 166 -6.30 -9.92 13.76
CA VAL A 166 -6.11 -9.17 15.00
C VAL A 166 -4.81 -8.38 14.88
N VAL A 167 -4.89 -7.08 15.11
CA VAL A 167 -3.77 -6.15 15.03
C VAL A 167 -3.61 -5.47 16.37
N GLU A 168 -2.37 -5.40 16.85
CA GLU A 168 -2.04 -4.58 18.01
C GLU A 168 -2.06 -3.10 17.59
N VAL A 169 -2.79 -2.30 18.34
CA VAL A 169 -2.94 -0.86 18.17
C VAL A 169 -2.21 -0.19 19.32
N GLU A 170 -1.58 0.95 19.02
CA GLU A 170 -0.89 1.78 20.02
C GLU A 170 -1.50 3.18 20.19
N GLN A 171 -2.23 3.68 19.20
CA GLN A 171 -2.86 5.00 19.25
C GLN A 171 -4.25 5.00 18.61
N ARG A 172 -5.12 5.85 19.14
CA ARG A 172 -6.42 6.17 18.56
C ARG A 172 -6.52 7.67 18.31
N LEU A 173 -6.96 8.05 17.12
CA LEU A 173 -7.24 9.44 16.76
C LEU A 173 -8.65 9.57 16.22
N THR A 174 -9.42 10.51 16.74
CA THR A 174 -10.71 10.89 16.15
C THR A 174 -10.51 12.14 15.32
N ALA A 175 -10.66 12.03 14.00
CA ALA A 175 -10.50 13.14 13.08
C ALA A 175 -11.71 14.11 13.16
N ALA A 176 -11.55 15.30 12.57
CA ALA A 176 -12.55 16.36 12.60
C ALA A 176 -13.87 15.97 11.89
N ASP A 177 -13.82 15.03 10.95
CA ASP A 177 -14.97 14.46 10.25
C ASP A 177 -15.67 13.33 11.05
N GLY A 178 -15.19 13.02 12.26
CA GLY A 178 -15.68 11.96 13.12
C GLY A 178 -15.14 10.56 12.76
N ALA A 179 -14.32 10.43 11.72
CA ALA A 179 -13.65 9.16 11.43
C ALA A 179 -12.64 8.83 12.53
N VAL A 180 -12.63 7.58 12.97
CA VAL A 180 -11.69 7.11 13.98
C VAL A 180 -10.56 6.34 13.27
N TYR A 181 -9.33 6.76 13.52
CA TYR A 181 -8.13 6.12 13.00
C TYR A 181 -7.38 5.41 14.13
N LEU A 182 -6.83 4.24 13.83
CA LEU A 182 -6.08 3.39 14.76
C LEU A 182 -4.67 3.19 14.22
N ARG A 183 -3.64 3.55 14.98
CA ARG A 183 -2.23 3.32 14.60
C ARG A 183 -1.83 1.90 14.99
N ALA A 184 -1.38 1.10 14.03
CA ALA A 184 -0.85 -0.23 14.29
C ALA A 184 0.51 -0.12 15.01
N ALA A 185 0.70 -0.92 16.06
CA ALA A 185 1.89 -0.91 16.92
C ALA A 185 3.16 -1.45 16.24
N ASP A 186 3.01 -2.16 15.12
CA ASP A 186 4.11 -2.65 14.29
C ASP A 186 4.56 -1.65 13.22
N GLU A 187 4.24 -0.37 13.42
CA GLU A 187 4.62 0.76 12.57
C GLU A 187 4.12 0.64 11.12
N ARG A 188 3.17 -0.26 10.83
CA ARG A 188 2.61 -0.42 9.48
C ARG A 188 1.78 0.79 9.02
N GLY A 189 1.32 1.61 9.96
CA GLY A 189 0.57 2.84 9.71
C GLY A 189 -0.80 2.88 10.38
N TRP A 190 -1.77 3.55 9.74
CA TRP A 190 -3.09 3.87 10.27
C TRP A 190 -4.21 3.08 9.59
N LEU A 191 -5.08 2.50 10.41
CA LEU A 191 -6.34 1.87 10.04
C LEU A 191 -7.50 2.83 10.28
N VAL A 192 -8.60 2.64 9.55
CA VAL A 192 -9.85 3.40 9.75
C VAL A 192 -10.86 2.51 10.47
N LEU A 193 -11.20 2.80 11.71
CA LEU A 193 -12.19 2.03 12.44
C LEU A 193 -13.53 2.10 11.69
N ARG A 194 -13.99 0.95 11.20
CA ARG A 194 -15.30 0.83 10.55
C ARG A 194 -16.37 0.77 11.65
N ALA A 195 -17.38 1.63 11.55
CA ALA A 195 -18.54 1.52 12.42
C ALA A 195 -19.24 0.18 12.13
N ASP A 196 -19.34 -0.67 13.14
CA ASP A 196 -20.16 -1.87 13.05
C ASP A 196 -21.62 -1.42 12.93
N LYS A 197 -22.24 -1.66 11.78
CA LYS A 197 -23.67 -1.36 11.55
C LYS A 197 -24.63 -2.11 12.50
N ALA A 198 -24.12 -2.94 13.40
CA ALA A 198 -24.88 -3.95 14.12
C ALA A 198 -25.66 -3.44 15.35
N SER A 199 -25.59 -2.15 15.73
CA SER A 199 -26.22 -1.69 16.99
C SER A 199 -27.11 -0.44 16.89
N SER A 200 -27.53 0.01 15.70
CA SER A 200 -28.45 1.17 15.58
C SER A 200 -29.94 0.80 15.48
N GLY A 201 -30.33 -0.43 15.86
CA GLY A 201 -31.73 -0.86 15.95
C GLY A 201 -32.18 -0.94 17.40
N ALA A 202 -32.52 0.20 17.99
CA ALA A 202 -33.24 0.31 19.26
C ALA A 202 -34.43 1.25 19.05
#